data_AF-A0A537WNA4-F1
#
_entry.id   AF-A0A537WNA4-F1
#
_cell.length_a   1.000
_cell.length_b   1.000
_cell.length_c   1.000
_cell.angle_alpha   90.00
_cell.angle_beta   90.00
_cell.angle_gamma   90.00
#
_symmetry.space_group_name_H-M   'P 1'
#
loop_
_entity.id
_entity.type
_entity.pdbx_description
1 polymer ?
#
loop_
_entity_poly.entity_id
_entity_poly.type
_entity_poly.pdbx_seq_one_letter_code
_entity_poly.pdbx_strand_id
1 'polypeptide(L)'
;MNTARSRAGRNRAGLNAVVARMKRDDGFTLIELLIGTVIIGIIIGAIGQALVVGFTTTGDTSQRFSESHDAQIASGWLARDVQGSIRTRITNADCTGGMTNLISFSTAADGSNPYASYCYGTSSGQTQVTRRSAAGSQVLVHFAGSGTPNVTCHPGCASPTGPNKVQIQVTEQTGYTFTVLGARRAWNTGGGGSGGTSAPPLTLLAWGNSPLTIQGKCTGQDVHDGVEGCTSVSPGAALTVNGNLYVNAAVPGAVTIHGNNPGGGLKALTTPGFYMLTGGTCVGCGVGKITCQPGCPPPTFYSPAYLDPLRFMTAPTGTTPGSCSGSVCTPGVYNGTLSITTNTTLNPGIYILKSGMTVNAGASLTGTGVMLFNQAGSMTFNGNATINLSSSQVAGDPYKGILIFQPSSNSSALKLSGGVSVNPAAFDGVVYAPAATSITLGIGGANMHVAAVIAQNIIVQGNSRVTLG
;
A
#
# COMPACT_ATOMS: atom_id res chain seq x y z
N MET A 1 -29.23 32.96 -106.38
CA MET A 1 -30.65 32.53 -106.46
C MET A 1 -30.88 31.43 -105.42
N ASN A 2 -31.86 31.65 -104.53
CA ASN A 2 -32.80 30.73 -103.84
C ASN A 2 -32.49 29.20 -103.83
N THR A 3 -32.73 28.39 -102.78
CA THR A 3 -33.89 28.37 -101.85
C THR A 3 -33.65 27.39 -100.68
N ALA A 4 -34.36 27.58 -99.56
CA ALA A 4 -34.23 26.91 -98.26
C ALA A 4 -35.19 25.72 -98.01
N ARG A 5 -34.94 24.92 -96.94
CA ARG A 5 -35.89 24.44 -95.89
C ARG A 5 -35.25 23.34 -95.00
N SER A 6 -35.05 23.59 -93.69
CA SER A 6 -35.96 23.39 -92.53
C SER A 6 -35.97 21.95 -91.96
N ARG A 7 -35.50 21.82 -90.71
CA ARG A 7 -35.30 20.58 -89.94
C ARG A 7 -36.04 20.74 -88.60
N ALA A 8 -37.11 19.98 -88.34
CA ALA A 8 -37.74 19.91 -87.02
C ALA A 8 -38.55 18.61 -86.89
N GLY A 9 -38.34 17.82 -85.82
CA GLY A 9 -39.18 16.65 -85.56
C GLY A 9 -38.61 15.55 -84.65
N ARG A 10 -37.93 15.87 -83.54
CA ARG A 10 -37.71 14.95 -82.42
C ARG A 10 -37.91 15.76 -81.15
N ASN A 11 -38.89 15.38 -80.31
CA ASN A 11 -39.00 15.67 -78.86
C ASN A 11 -40.49 15.67 -78.41
N ARG A 12 -41.16 14.52 -78.48
CA ARG A 12 -42.49 14.35 -77.87
C ARG A 12 -42.62 13.18 -76.89
N ALA A 13 -41.57 12.38 -76.68
CA ALA A 13 -41.64 11.19 -75.80
C ALA A 13 -41.04 11.41 -74.39
N GLY A 14 -40.14 12.37 -74.19
CA GLY A 14 -39.50 12.60 -72.88
C GLY A 14 -40.30 13.45 -71.88
N LEU A 15 -41.34 14.16 -72.34
CA LEU A 15 -42.05 15.14 -71.52
C LEU A 15 -43.08 14.51 -70.57
N ASN A 16 -43.65 13.34 -70.91
CA ASN A 16 -44.71 12.72 -70.11
C ASN A 16 -44.18 11.99 -68.86
N ALA A 17 -42.91 11.58 -68.84
CA ALA A 17 -42.29 10.96 -67.66
C ALA A 17 -41.87 12.00 -66.60
N VAL A 18 -41.60 13.24 -67.01
CA VAL A 18 -41.23 14.34 -66.09
C VAL A 18 -42.48 14.90 -65.40
N VAL A 19 -43.62 14.96 -66.07
CA VAL A 19 -44.87 15.50 -65.50
C VAL A 19 -45.55 14.55 -64.51
N ALA A 20 -45.37 13.23 -64.63
CA ALA A 20 -45.92 12.27 -63.68
C ALA A 20 -45.22 12.26 -62.31
N ARG A 21 -44.04 12.88 -62.19
CA ARG A 21 -43.31 13.02 -60.92
C ARG A 21 -43.58 14.34 -60.18
N MET A 22 -44.36 15.25 -60.78
CA MET A 22 -44.74 16.54 -60.19
C MET A 22 -46.12 16.53 -59.49
N LYS A 23 -46.77 15.38 -59.36
CA LYS A 23 -48.02 15.25 -58.61
C LYS A 23 -47.81 14.46 -57.33
N ARG A 24 -47.34 15.17 -56.31
CA ARG A 24 -47.76 15.08 -54.89
C ARG A 24 -46.86 15.99 -54.06
N ASP A 25 -46.81 17.27 -54.42
CA ASP A 25 -46.60 18.31 -53.40
C ASP A 25 -47.98 18.60 -52.83
N ASP A 26 -48.52 17.66 -52.04
CA ASP A 26 -49.67 17.96 -51.19
C ASP A 26 -49.15 18.98 -50.18
N GLY A 27 -49.53 20.25 -50.40
CA GLY A 27 -49.19 21.33 -49.50
C GLY A 27 -49.65 20.99 -48.08
N PHE A 28 -48.79 21.25 -47.10
CA PHE A 28 -49.11 21.01 -45.70
C PHE A 28 -50.40 21.71 -45.32
N THR A 29 -51.31 20.96 -44.72
CA THR A 29 -52.53 21.56 -44.19
C THR A 29 -52.16 22.49 -43.03
N LEU A 30 -52.94 23.56 -42.84
CA LEU A 30 -52.68 24.55 -41.79
C LEU A 30 -52.68 23.87 -40.39
N ILE A 31 -53.44 22.79 -40.23
CA ILE A 31 -53.46 21.98 -39.02
C ILE A 31 -52.17 21.16 -38.83
N GLU A 32 -51.52 20.66 -39.89
CA GLU A 32 -50.23 19.98 -39.78
C GLU A 32 -49.10 20.93 -39.38
N LEU A 33 -49.09 22.16 -39.90
CA LEU A 33 -48.13 23.17 -39.47
C LEU A 33 -48.34 23.59 -38.01
N LEU A 34 -49.60 23.65 -37.56
CA LEU A 34 -49.92 23.95 -36.17
C LEU A 34 -49.48 22.81 -35.24
N ILE A 35 -49.76 21.56 -35.61
CA ILE A 35 -49.33 20.39 -34.83
C ILE A 35 -47.80 20.27 -34.82
N GLY A 36 -47.15 20.50 -35.96
CA GLY A 36 -45.68 20.43 -36.07
C GLY A 36 -44.97 21.46 -35.21
N THR A 37 -45.43 22.71 -35.19
CA THR A 37 -44.83 23.77 -34.34
C THR A 37 -45.04 23.50 -32.86
N VAL A 38 -46.20 22.97 -32.46
CA VAL A 38 -46.46 22.55 -31.07
C VAL A 38 -45.57 21.39 -30.65
N ILE A 39 -45.44 20.34 -31.49
CA ILE A 39 -44.59 19.19 -31.19
C ILE A 39 -43.12 19.60 -31.09
N ILE A 40 -42.64 20.45 -32.00
CA ILE A 40 -41.26 20.97 -31.96
C ILE A 40 -41.02 21.77 -30.67
N GLY A 41 -41.97 22.61 -30.26
CA GLY A 41 -41.88 23.36 -29.00
C GLY A 41 -41.75 22.45 -27.77
N ILE A 42 -42.54 21.37 -27.71
CA ILE A 42 -42.48 20.37 -26.63
C ILE A 42 -41.14 19.64 -26.64
N ILE A 43 -40.67 19.21 -27.81
CA ILE A 43 -39.40 18.48 -27.97
C ILE A 43 -38.20 19.35 -27.58
N ILE A 44 -38.16 20.61 -28.04
CA ILE A 44 -37.07 21.55 -27.71
C ILE A 44 -37.06 21.84 -26.20
N GLY A 45 -38.23 22.02 -25.58
CA GLY A 45 -38.34 22.21 -24.13
C GLY A 45 -37.77 21.02 -23.34
N ALA A 46 -38.12 19.79 -23.75
CA ALA A 46 -37.63 18.58 -23.11
C ALA A 46 -36.11 18.38 -23.28
N ILE A 47 -35.57 18.61 -24.48
CA ILE A 47 -34.12 18.50 -24.74
C ILE A 47 -33.34 19.60 -24.00
N GLY A 48 -33.87 20.82 -23.95
CA GLY A 48 -33.24 21.94 -23.23
C GLY A 48 -33.06 21.63 -21.75
N GLN A 49 -34.08 21.08 -21.09
CA GLN A 49 -33.98 20.67 -19.68
C GLN A 49 -33.01 19.51 -19.47
N ALA A 50 -33.01 18.52 -20.37
CA ALA A 50 -32.08 17.39 -20.30
C ALA A 50 -30.61 17.84 -20.46
N LEU A 51 -30.33 18.79 -21.35
CA LEU A 51 -29.00 19.38 -21.53
C LEU A 51 -28.53 20.17 -20.30
N VAL A 52 -29.43 20.95 -19.68
CA VAL A 52 -29.11 21.69 -18.45
C VAL A 52 -28.72 20.72 -17.33
N VAL A 53 -29.50 19.66 -17.11
CA VAL A 53 -29.18 18.61 -16.12
C VAL A 53 -27.87 17.91 -16.48
N GLY A 54 -27.61 17.64 -17.76
CA GLY A 54 -26.34 17.05 -18.22
C GLY A 54 -25.13 17.93 -17.90
N PHE A 55 -25.22 19.24 -18.11
CA PHE A 55 -24.13 20.17 -17.81
C PHE A 55 -23.89 20.35 -16.32
N THR A 56 -24.94 20.45 -15.50
CA THR A 56 -24.78 20.56 -14.04
C THR A 56 -24.19 19.28 -13.45
N THR A 57 -24.67 18.11 -13.90
CA THR A 57 -24.18 16.81 -13.41
C THR A 57 -22.73 16.57 -13.79
N THR A 58 -22.30 16.99 -14.99
CA THR A 58 -20.90 16.88 -15.43
C THR A 58 -19.98 17.75 -14.58
N GLY A 59 -20.41 18.99 -14.26
CA GLY A 59 -19.70 19.88 -13.34
C GLY A 59 -19.52 19.25 -11.95
N ASP A 60 -20.60 18.78 -11.35
CA ASP A 60 -20.58 18.15 -10.02
C ASP A 60 -19.71 16.88 -10.00
N THR A 61 -19.75 16.09 -11.07
CA THR A 61 -18.93 14.86 -11.18
C THR A 61 -17.44 15.19 -11.32
N SER A 62 -17.09 16.19 -12.13
CA SER A 62 -15.70 16.65 -12.28
C SER A 62 -15.17 17.22 -10.96
N GLN A 63 -16.00 17.94 -10.22
CA GLN A 63 -15.64 18.52 -8.93
C GLN A 63 -15.42 17.44 -7.88
N ARG A 64 -16.33 16.46 -7.75
CA ARG A 64 -16.18 15.32 -6.84
C ARG A 64 -14.94 14.47 -7.11
N PHE A 65 -14.54 14.37 -8.38
CA PHE A 65 -13.31 13.70 -8.77
C PHE A 65 -12.07 14.47 -8.28
N SER A 66 -12.06 15.81 -8.42
CA SER A 66 -10.99 16.67 -7.89
C SER A 66 -10.92 16.61 -6.36
N GLU A 67 -12.07 16.71 -5.68
CA GLU A 67 -12.18 16.60 -4.21
C GLU A 67 -11.61 15.26 -3.69
N SER A 68 -11.91 14.16 -4.39
CA SER A 68 -11.38 12.83 -4.05
C SER A 68 -9.87 12.71 -4.30
N HIS A 69 -9.36 13.39 -5.32
CA HIS A 69 -7.94 13.37 -5.68
C HIS A 69 -7.08 14.11 -4.64
N ASP A 70 -7.51 15.30 -4.21
CA ASP A 70 -6.83 16.11 -3.20
C ASP A 70 -6.73 15.38 -1.86
N ALA A 71 -7.82 14.71 -1.45
CA ALA A 71 -7.83 13.86 -0.25
C ALA A 71 -6.81 12.72 -0.32
N GLN A 72 -6.65 12.06 -1.48
CA GLN A 72 -5.68 10.98 -1.66
C GLN A 72 -4.24 11.50 -1.59
N ILE A 73 -3.92 12.60 -2.26
CA ILE A 73 -2.58 13.20 -2.24
C ILE A 73 -2.20 13.62 -0.82
N ALA A 74 -3.11 14.33 -0.13
CA ALA A 74 -2.87 14.80 1.23
C ALA A 74 -2.60 13.63 2.20
N SER A 75 -3.29 12.50 2.03
CA SER A 75 -3.14 11.32 2.89
C SER A 75 -1.76 10.66 2.81
N GLY A 76 -1.18 10.56 1.61
CA GLY A 76 0.14 9.97 1.41
C GLY A 76 1.25 10.79 2.08
N TRP A 77 1.19 12.11 1.95
CA TRP A 77 2.18 13.00 2.57
C TRP A 77 2.06 13.04 4.09
N LEU A 78 0.85 13.17 4.63
CA LEU A 78 0.66 13.30 6.08
C LEU A 78 1.08 12.02 6.82
N ALA A 79 0.76 10.84 6.26
CA ALA A 79 1.21 9.57 6.84
C ALA A 79 2.74 9.48 6.91
N ARG A 80 3.43 9.90 5.84
CA ARG A 80 4.89 9.94 5.77
C ARG A 80 5.49 10.90 6.81
N ASP A 81 4.96 12.11 6.93
CA ASP A 81 5.51 13.14 7.82
C ASP A 81 5.24 12.82 9.30
N VAL A 82 4.10 12.19 9.62
CA VAL A 82 3.86 11.73 10.99
C VAL A 82 4.87 10.64 11.39
N GLN A 83 5.20 9.73 10.48
CA GLN A 83 6.17 8.66 10.74
C GLN A 83 7.61 9.14 10.95
N GLY A 84 8.05 10.10 10.14
CA GLY A 84 9.42 10.62 10.20
C GLY A 84 9.65 11.62 11.34
N SER A 85 8.58 12.12 11.96
CA SER A 85 8.68 13.16 12.99
C SER A 85 9.18 12.63 14.31
N ILE A 86 10.09 13.36 14.96
CA ILE A 86 10.41 13.22 16.38
C ILE A 86 9.55 14.20 17.18
N ARG A 87 9.34 15.41 16.65
CA ARG A 87 8.50 16.45 17.23
C ARG A 87 7.59 17.11 16.20
N THR A 88 6.55 17.75 16.73
CA THR A 88 5.69 18.66 15.98
C THR A 88 5.71 20.05 16.59
N ARG A 89 5.48 21.05 15.75
CA ARG A 89 5.47 22.47 16.11
C ARG A 89 4.30 23.14 15.41
N ILE A 90 3.65 24.08 16.08
CA ILE A 90 2.61 24.92 15.48
C ILE A 90 3.07 26.37 15.61
N THR A 91 3.58 26.94 14.52
CA THR A 91 3.96 28.35 14.48
C THR A 91 3.81 28.90 13.08
N ASN A 92 3.25 30.10 12.97
CA ASN A 92 3.08 30.76 11.68
C ASN A 92 4.42 31.13 11.02
N ALA A 93 5.53 31.14 11.77
CA ALA A 93 6.87 31.34 11.22
C ALA A 93 7.30 30.23 10.24
N ASP A 94 6.71 29.03 10.34
CA ASP A 94 7.00 27.91 9.44
C ASP A 94 6.22 28.00 8.11
N CYS A 95 5.35 29.00 7.97
CA CYS A 95 4.58 29.33 6.78
C CYS A 95 4.97 30.72 6.27
N THR A 96 4.79 30.98 4.97
CA THR A 96 5.06 32.30 4.37
C THR A 96 3.79 32.91 3.81
N GLY A 97 3.80 34.22 3.53
CA GLY A 97 2.68 34.89 2.86
C GLY A 97 1.41 35.03 3.72
N GLY A 98 1.56 35.12 5.05
CA GLY A 98 0.43 35.27 5.96
C GLY A 98 -0.43 34.02 6.13
N MET A 99 0.00 32.88 5.60
CA MET A 99 -0.67 31.60 5.81
C MET A 99 -0.57 31.17 7.28
N THR A 100 -1.65 30.55 7.76
CA THR A 100 -1.74 29.96 9.10
C THR A 100 -1.08 28.58 9.09
N ASN A 101 -0.20 28.32 10.05
CA ASN A 101 0.38 27.00 10.22
C ASN A 101 -0.62 26.06 10.88
N LEU A 102 -0.88 24.93 10.24
CA LEU A 102 -1.71 23.86 10.76
C LEU A 102 -0.86 22.95 11.66
N ILE A 103 0.25 22.45 11.13
CA ILE A 103 1.22 21.63 11.85
C ILE A 103 2.54 21.53 11.07
N SER A 104 3.66 21.54 11.80
CA SER A 104 5.01 21.31 11.26
C SER A 104 5.62 20.07 11.90
N PHE A 105 6.40 19.31 11.13
CA PHE A 105 7.08 18.08 11.53
C PHE A 105 8.59 18.25 11.51
N SER A 106 9.26 17.87 12.59
CA SER A 106 10.70 17.99 12.75
C SER A 106 11.33 16.68 13.23
N THR A 107 12.55 16.42 12.75
CA THR A 107 13.43 15.35 13.25
C THR A 107 14.30 15.80 14.42
N ALA A 108 14.27 17.08 14.80
CA ALA A 108 15.02 17.61 15.92
C ALA A 108 14.21 17.48 17.22
N ALA A 109 14.89 17.11 18.31
CA ALA A 109 14.26 16.91 19.62
C ALA A 109 13.77 18.21 20.26
N ASP A 110 14.15 19.38 19.74
CA ASP A 110 13.63 20.69 20.14
C ASP A 110 12.49 21.17 19.23
N GLY A 111 12.26 20.51 18.09
CA GLY A 111 11.27 20.91 17.08
C GLY A 111 11.77 21.98 16.10
N SER A 112 13.06 22.31 16.15
CA SER A 112 13.70 23.23 15.20
C SER A 112 13.76 22.64 13.79
N ASN A 113 13.90 23.49 12.77
CA ASN A 113 14.12 23.10 11.37
C ASN A 113 13.13 22.02 10.87
N PRO A 114 11.82 22.33 10.81
CA PRO A 114 10.85 21.38 10.31
C PRO A 114 11.15 20.99 8.86
N TYR A 115 11.12 19.69 8.57
CA TYR A 115 11.32 19.17 7.21
C TYR A 115 10.03 19.21 6.38
N ALA A 116 8.88 19.30 7.05
CA ALA A 116 7.56 19.45 6.43
C ALA A 116 6.65 20.35 7.26
N SER A 117 5.96 21.30 6.63
CA SER A 117 5.01 22.20 7.28
C SER A 117 3.71 22.31 6.48
N TYR A 118 2.58 22.13 7.14
CA TYR A 118 1.25 22.22 6.55
C TYR A 118 0.68 23.60 6.83
N CYS A 119 0.38 24.34 5.78
CA CYS A 119 -0.04 25.73 5.84
C CYS A 119 -1.40 25.90 5.17
N TYR A 120 -2.31 26.62 5.83
CA TYR A 120 -3.61 26.99 5.31
C TYR A 120 -3.67 28.50 5.07
N GLY A 121 -4.16 28.90 3.91
CA GLY A 121 -4.44 30.31 3.64
C GLY A 121 -4.66 30.59 2.16
N THR A 122 -4.79 31.86 1.84
CA THR A 122 -5.04 32.31 0.47
C THR A 122 -3.73 32.46 -0.28
N SER A 123 -3.61 31.80 -1.43
CA SER A 123 -2.56 32.02 -2.41
C SER A 123 -3.15 31.96 -3.80
N SER A 124 -2.63 32.77 -4.72
CA SER A 124 -3.10 32.79 -6.12
C SER A 124 -4.61 32.99 -6.27
N GLY A 125 -5.24 33.75 -5.36
CA GLY A 125 -6.68 34.04 -5.39
C GLY A 125 -7.58 32.94 -4.81
N GLN A 126 -7.00 31.88 -4.25
CA GLN A 126 -7.74 30.71 -3.74
C GLN A 126 -7.26 30.32 -2.34
N THR A 127 -8.18 29.88 -1.50
CA THR A 127 -7.89 29.28 -0.21
C THR A 127 -7.41 27.84 -0.40
N GLN A 128 -6.25 27.50 0.16
CA GLN A 128 -5.59 26.23 -0.09
C GLN A 128 -4.91 25.68 1.17
N VAL A 129 -4.77 24.35 1.22
CA VAL A 129 -3.86 23.69 2.15
C VAL A 129 -2.61 23.28 1.38
N THR A 130 -1.45 23.73 1.83
CA THR A 130 -0.16 23.47 1.20
C THR A 130 0.77 22.73 2.14
N ARG A 131 1.55 21.80 1.59
CA ARG A 131 2.70 21.20 2.26
C ARG A 131 3.97 21.86 1.76
N ARG A 132 4.70 22.48 2.66
CA ARG A 132 6.03 23.06 2.41
C ARG A 132 7.10 22.11 2.88
N SER A 133 8.18 22.02 2.10
CA SER A 133 9.38 21.28 2.46
C SER A 133 10.60 21.91 1.78
N ALA A 134 11.80 21.44 2.11
CA ALA A 134 13.02 21.88 1.42
C ALA A 134 12.99 21.60 -0.09
N ALA A 135 12.21 20.60 -0.54
CA ALA A 135 12.03 20.27 -1.95
C ALA A 135 11.04 21.19 -2.68
N GLY A 136 10.37 22.11 -1.97
CA GLY A 136 9.37 23.02 -2.53
C GLY A 136 8.03 22.97 -1.80
N SER A 137 7.10 23.81 -2.28
CA SER A 137 5.73 23.91 -1.79
C SER A 137 4.78 23.17 -2.73
N GLN A 138 3.96 22.29 -2.18
CA GLN A 138 2.95 21.52 -2.91
C GLN A 138 1.56 21.89 -2.42
N VAL A 139 0.62 22.13 -3.34
CA VAL A 139 -0.79 22.29 -2.99
C VAL A 139 -1.39 20.91 -2.75
N LEU A 140 -1.94 20.68 -1.57
CA LEU A 140 -2.58 19.43 -1.18
C LEU A 140 -4.09 19.48 -1.35
N VAL A 141 -4.69 20.64 -1.08
CA VAL A 141 -6.12 20.86 -1.19
C VAL A 141 -6.37 22.20 -1.84
N HIS A 142 -7.11 22.17 -2.93
CA HIS A 142 -7.64 23.33 -3.64
C HIS A 142 -9.00 23.72 -3.03
N PHE A 143 -9.30 25.02 -3.00
CA PHE A 143 -10.59 25.57 -2.55
C PHE A 143 -10.95 25.12 -1.12
N ALA A 144 -9.97 25.05 -0.22
CA ALA A 144 -10.24 24.86 1.20
C ALA A 144 -11.22 25.96 1.64
N GLY A 145 -12.34 25.62 2.27
CA GLY A 145 -13.35 26.58 2.71
C GLY A 145 -12.77 27.64 3.64
N SER A 146 -13.54 28.69 3.94
CA SER A 146 -13.07 29.84 4.73
C SER A 146 -12.72 29.51 6.19
N GLY A 147 -13.18 28.37 6.72
CA GLY A 147 -12.83 27.89 8.05
C GLY A 147 -11.42 27.27 8.09
N THR A 148 -10.61 27.68 9.08
CA THR A 148 -9.30 27.05 9.31
C THR A 148 -9.48 25.54 9.56
N PRO A 149 -8.75 24.67 8.84
CA PRO A 149 -8.78 23.24 9.06
C PRO A 149 -8.53 22.86 10.51
N ASN A 150 -9.30 21.89 11.01
CA ASN A 150 -9.17 21.41 12.39
C ASN A 150 -8.06 20.37 12.47
N VAL A 151 -7.03 20.64 13.29
CA VAL A 151 -5.91 19.72 13.54
C VAL A 151 -6.06 19.09 14.90
N THR A 152 -6.13 17.77 14.94
CA THR A 152 -6.15 17.01 16.20
C THR A 152 -4.98 16.03 16.22
N CYS A 153 -4.30 15.93 17.37
CA CYS A 153 -3.20 14.99 17.53
C CYS A 153 -3.37 14.16 18.79
N HIS A 154 -2.79 12.97 18.80
CA HIS A 154 -2.72 12.12 19.99
C HIS A 154 -1.26 11.81 20.36
N PRO A 155 -0.83 11.95 21.63
CA PRO A 155 -1.62 12.41 22.78
C PRO A 155 -1.86 13.93 22.78
N GLY A 156 -1.14 14.67 21.95
CA GLY A 156 -1.33 16.09 21.72
C GLY A 156 -0.32 16.62 20.70
N CYS A 157 -0.63 17.76 20.04
CA CYS A 157 0.22 18.29 18.97
C CYS A 157 1.53 18.93 19.50
N ALA A 158 1.65 19.10 20.81
CA ALA A 158 2.85 19.58 21.50
C ALA A 158 3.53 18.48 22.34
N SER A 159 3.24 17.20 22.06
CA SER A 159 3.82 16.06 22.79
C SER A 159 5.37 16.09 22.73
N PRO A 160 6.08 15.91 23.86
CA PRO A 160 7.55 15.94 23.89
C PRO A 160 8.18 14.80 23.08
N THR A 161 7.46 13.69 22.88
CA THR A 161 7.86 12.52 22.07
C THR A 161 7.28 12.55 20.65
N GLY A 162 6.62 13.64 20.29
CA GLY A 162 5.83 13.80 19.06
C GLY A 162 4.48 13.06 19.12
N PRO A 163 3.54 13.40 18.22
CA PRO A 163 2.24 12.77 18.17
C PRO A 163 2.31 11.39 17.47
N ASN A 164 1.57 10.43 18.02
CA ASN A 164 1.37 9.11 17.44
C ASN A 164 0.32 9.12 16.32
N LYS A 165 -0.57 10.11 16.33
CA LYS A 165 -1.61 10.29 15.33
C LYS A 165 -1.81 11.79 15.13
N VAL A 166 -1.98 12.21 13.90
CA VAL A 166 -2.40 13.55 13.50
C VAL A 166 -3.56 13.40 12.52
N GLN A 167 -4.62 14.15 12.75
CA GLN A 167 -5.74 14.30 11.81
C GLN A 167 -5.87 15.75 11.43
N ILE A 168 -6.05 16.00 10.14
CA ILE A 168 -6.36 17.32 9.61
C ILE A 168 -7.71 17.18 8.91
N GLN A 169 -8.73 17.80 9.48
CA GLN A 169 -10.05 17.87 8.87
C GLN A 169 -10.13 19.14 8.04
N VAL A 170 -10.39 18.98 6.74
CA VAL A 170 -10.53 20.06 5.78
C VAL A 170 -11.95 20.05 5.27
N THR A 171 -12.58 21.22 5.24
CA THR A 171 -13.86 21.43 4.56
C THR A 171 -13.59 22.31 3.37
N GLU A 172 -13.95 21.88 2.17
CA GLU A 172 -13.83 22.68 0.95
C GLU A 172 -14.96 23.72 0.85
N GLN A 173 -14.82 24.69 -0.07
CA GLN A 173 -15.82 25.73 -0.33
C GLN A 173 -17.20 25.17 -0.67
N THR A 174 -17.24 23.95 -1.18
CA THR A 174 -18.41 23.20 -1.63
C THR A 174 -19.19 22.60 -0.46
N GLY A 175 -18.62 22.65 0.75
CA GLY A 175 -19.14 22.03 1.96
C GLY A 175 -18.71 20.58 2.13
N TYR A 176 -17.95 20.01 1.19
CA TYR A 176 -17.39 18.67 1.33
C TYR A 176 -16.31 18.66 2.43
N THR A 177 -16.52 17.84 3.46
CA THR A 177 -15.55 17.67 4.55
C THR A 177 -14.89 16.31 4.48
N PHE A 178 -13.57 16.30 4.47
CA PHE A 178 -12.77 15.08 4.59
C PHE A 178 -11.70 15.22 5.67
N THR A 179 -11.26 14.07 6.17
CA THR A 179 -10.23 14.00 7.21
C THR A 179 -9.03 13.25 6.69
N VAL A 180 -7.90 13.94 6.64
CA VAL A 180 -6.59 13.35 6.36
C VAL A 180 -6.01 12.81 7.67
N LEU A 181 -5.51 11.59 7.68
CA LEU A 181 -4.96 10.94 8.87
C LEU A 181 -3.54 10.44 8.61
N GLY A 182 -2.61 10.82 9.49
CA GLY A 182 -1.29 10.20 9.61
C GLY A 182 -1.11 9.59 11.00
N ALA A 183 -0.56 8.38 11.09
CA ALA A 183 -0.28 7.73 12.37
C ALA A 183 1.07 6.99 12.34
N ARG A 184 1.73 6.91 13.50
CA ARG A 184 2.97 6.15 13.72
C ARG A 184 2.71 4.64 13.67
N ARG A 185 3.74 3.84 13.35
CA ARG A 185 3.60 2.38 13.13
C ARG A 185 3.12 1.66 14.39
N ALA A 186 3.53 2.16 15.56
CA ALA A 186 3.12 1.63 16.86
C ALA A 186 1.71 2.05 17.30
N TRP A 187 0.96 2.80 16.48
CA TRP A 187 -0.35 3.34 16.84
C TRP A 187 -1.51 2.63 16.12
N ASN A 188 -2.30 1.87 16.87
CA ASN A 188 -3.48 1.20 16.34
C ASN A 188 -4.73 2.09 16.45
N THR A 189 -5.45 2.25 15.34
CA THR A 189 -6.65 3.10 15.20
C THR A 189 -7.93 2.26 15.18
N GLY A 190 -8.04 1.27 16.06
CA GLY A 190 -9.26 0.45 16.15
C GLY A 190 -10.49 1.31 16.46
N GLY A 191 -11.42 1.36 15.49
CA GLY A 191 -12.81 1.80 15.60
C GLY A 191 -13.12 3.06 16.42
N GLY A 192 -13.29 4.21 15.75
CA GLY A 192 -14.04 5.38 16.26
C GLY A 192 -13.54 6.07 17.54
N GLY A 193 -12.60 5.48 18.27
CA GLY A 193 -12.05 5.98 19.53
C GLY A 193 -10.57 6.28 19.45
N SER A 194 -10.11 7.07 20.41
CA SER A 194 -8.71 7.30 20.72
C SER A 194 -7.98 5.95 20.82
N GLY A 195 -7.14 5.63 19.83
CA GLY A 195 -6.20 4.51 19.93
C GLY A 195 -5.34 4.64 21.19
N GLY A 196 -4.59 3.60 21.55
CA GLY A 196 -3.64 3.64 22.67
C GLY A 196 -2.20 3.47 22.19
N THR A 197 -1.24 4.09 22.89
CA THR A 197 0.18 3.75 22.78
C THR A 197 0.41 2.51 23.63
N SER A 198 0.08 1.36 23.09
CA SER A 198 0.64 0.11 23.60
C SER A 198 0.55 -0.94 22.49
N ALA A 199 1.38 -0.76 21.48
CA ALA A 199 1.91 -1.90 20.77
C ALA A 199 3.42 -1.85 21.02
N PRO A 200 3.95 -2.67 21.94
CA PRO A 200 5.37 -2.99 21.97
C PRO A 200 5.83 -3.38 20.55
N PRO A 201 7.11 -3.20 20.19
CA PRO A 201 7.57 -3.27 18.80
C PRO A 201 6.96 -4.49 18.10
N LEU A 202 6.16 -4.21 17.07
CA LEU A 202 5.47 -5.24 16.30
C LEU A 202 6.54 -6.04 15.54
N THR A 203 6.86 -7.22 16.06
CA THR A 203 7.87 -8.09 15.47
C THR A 203 7.24 -9.01 14.42
N LEU A 204 6.00 -9.48 14.65
CA LEU A 204 5.24 -10.22 13.64
C LEU A 204 3.76 -9.82 13.64
N LEU A 205 3.23 -9.53 12.44
CA LEU A 205 1.79 -9.44 12.15
C LEU A 205 1.45 -10.39 10.99
N ALA A 206 0.68 -11.44 11.28
CA ALA A 206 0.21 -12.41 10.31
C ALA A 206 -1.32 -12.33 10.14
N TRP A 207 -1.81 -12.46 8.92
CA TRP A 207 -3.24 -12.61 8.64
C TRP A 207 -3.48 -13.48 7.40
N GLY A 208 -4.75 -13.63 6.99
CA GLY A 208 -5.16 -14.49 5.88
C GLY A 208 -5.86 -15.76 6.36
N ASN A 209 -5.97 -16.74 5.46
CA ASN A 209 -6.69 -18.00 5.73
C ASN A 209 -5.83 -19.04 6.44
N SER A 210 -4.49 -18.95 6.31
CA SER A 210 -3.53 -19.78 7.05
C SER A 210 -2.38 -18.89 7.52
N PRO A 211 -2.63 -17.98 8.48
CA PRO A 211 -1.75 -16.87 8.81
C PRO A 211 -0.34 -17.26 9.22
N LEU A 212 -0.20 -18.30 10.04
CA LEU A 212 1.09 -18.76 10.52
C LEU A 212 1.14 -20.29 10.53
N THR A 213 2.06 -20.83 9.73
CA THR A 213 2.32 -22.25 9.64
C THR A 213 3.81 -22.52 9.90
N ILE A 214 4.09 -23.43 10.83
CA ILE A 214 5.44 -23.92 11.13
C ILE A 214 5.45 -25.41 10.80
N GLN A 215 6.12 -25.76 9.72
CA GLN A 215 6.18 -27.12 9.19
C GLN A 215 7.50 -27.78 9.60
N GLY A 216 7.44 -28.67 10.59
CA GLY A 216 8.48 -29.66 10.80
C GLY A 216 8.37 -30.80 9.79
N LYS A 217 9.43 -31.62 9.69
CA LYS A 217 9.40 -32.87 8.91
C LYS A 217 9.02 -34.05 9.78
N CYS A 218 8.17 -34.93 9.25
CA CYS A 218 8.02 -36.32 9.70
C CYS A 218 8.19 -37.22 8.47
N THR A 219 8.95 -38.29 8.59
CA THR A 219 9.03 -39.30 7.52
C THR A 219 7.79 -40.18 7.58
N GLY A 220 6.96 -40.14 6.53
CA GLY A 220 6.00 -41.22 6.23
C GLY A 220 4.51 -40.93 6.35
N GLN A 221 4.05 -39.81 6.90
CA GLN A 221 2.62 -39.42 6.91
C GLN A 221 2.42 -37.93 7.23
N ASP A 222 1.50 -37.28 6.51
CA ASP A 222 1.01 -35.93 6.82
C ASP A 222 0.08 -35.99 8.04
N VAL A 223 0.62 -35.69 9.23
CA VAL A 223 -0.20 -35.66 10.45
C VAL A 223 -0.89 -34.29 10.54
N HIS A 224 -2.14 -34.25 10.07
CA HIS A 224 -2.99 -33.06 10.09
C HIS A 224 -3.77 -32.84 11.39
N ASP A 225 -3.86 -33.82 12.28
CA ASP A 225 -4.60 -33.69 13.53
C ASP A 225 -3.81 -34.31 14.66
N GLY A 226 -3.35 -33.50 15.63
CA GLY A 226 -3.16 -33.81 17.07
C GLY A 226 -2.65 -35.16 17.59
N VAL A 227 -2.25 -36.13 16.76
CA VAL A 227 -1.81 -37.45 17.19
C VAL A 227 -0.29 -37.47 17.26
N GLU A 228 0.23 -37.66 18.46
CA GLU A 228 1.63 -38.03 18.70
C GLU A 228 1.97 -39.30 17.92
N GLY A 229 2.76 -39.17 16.85
CA GLY A 229 3.20 -40.32 16.04
C GLY A 229 4.49 -40.09 15.26
N CYS A 230 5.16 -38.95 15.44
CA CYS A 230 6.43 -38.68 14.74
C CYS A 230 7.59 -39.36 15.48
N THR A 231 7.85 -40.62 15.18
CA THR A 231 8.87 -41.46 15.84
C THR A 231 10.29 -41.22 15.32
N SER A 232 10.46 -40.51 14.20
CA SER A 232 11.75 -40.22 13.58
C SER A 232 12.07 -38.72 13.66
N VAL A 233 13.06 -38.38 14.48
CA VAL A 233 13.60 -37.04 14.78
C VAL A 233 14.42 -36.50 13.61
N SER A 234 13.79 -35.90 12.61
CA SER A 234 14.47 -34.88 11.80
C SER A 234 14.25 -33.51 12.46
N PRO A 235 15.26 -32.66 12.63
CA PRO A 235 15.05 -31.35 13.24
C PRO A 235 14.13 -30.49 12.38
N GLY A 236 12.85 -30.34 12.74
CA GLY A 236 11.93 -29.46 12.01
C GLY A 236 12.21 -27.97 12.22
N ALA A 237 11.46 -27.15 11.49
CA ALA A 237 11.54 -25.70 11.53
C ALA A 237 11.27 -25.15 12.94
N ALA A 238 11.96 -24.07 13.30
CA ALA A 238 11.65 -23.30 14.50
C ALA A 238 11.62 -21.81 14.19
N LEU A 239 10.57 -21.14 14.70
CA LEU A 239 10.40 -19.69 14.67
C LEU A 239 10.60 -19.13 16.06
N THR A 240 11.56 -18.23 16.21
CA THR A 240 11.79 -17.46 17.42
C THR A 240 11.35 -16.02 17.19
N VAL A 241 10.57 -15.46 18.10
CA VAL A 241 10.09 -14.07 18.04
C VAL A 241 10.53 -13.36 19.31
N ASN A 242 11.44 -12.40 19.16
CA ASN A 242 11.96 -11.50 20.20
C ASN A 242 11.09 -10.24 20.31
N GLY A 243 9.78 -10.43 20.46
CA GLY A 243 8.82 -9.37 20.66
C GLY A 243 7.40 -9.88 20.51
N ASN A 244 6.47 -8.97 20.25
CA ASN A 244 5.08 -9.35 20.08
C ASN A 244 4.86 -10.16 18.81
N LEU A 245 4.14 -11.26 18.97
CA LEU A 245 3.58 -12.04 17.88
C LEU A 245 2.06 -11.82 17.83
N TYR A 246 1.56 -11.18 16.76
CA TYR A 246 0.13 -11.02 16.52
C TYR A 246 -0.33 -11.86 15.34
N VAL A 247 -1.28 -12.77 15.60
CA VAL A 247 -2.00 -13.53 14.59
C VAL A 247 -3.39 -12.95 14.44
N ASN A 248 -3.55 -12.12 13.41
CA ASN A 248 -4.69 -11.27 13.15
C ASN A 248 -5.73 -11.92 12.24
N ALA A 249 -6.12 -13.15 12.56
CA ALA A 249 -7.15 -13.87 11.82
C ALA A 249 -8.04 -14.70 12.75
N ALA A 250 -9.35 -14.58 12.54
CA ALA A 250 -10.38 -15.31 13.28
C ALA A 250 -10.81 -16.55 12.49
N VAL A 251 -9.84 -17.42 12.18
CA VAL A 251 -10.06 -18.64 11.39
C VAL A 251 -9.63 -19.91 12.15
N PRO A 252 -10.29 -21.05 11.93
CA PRO A 252 -9.80 -22.33 12.42
C PRO A 252 -8.39 -22.60 11.89
N GLY A 253 -7.46 -23.00 12.76
CA GLY A 253 -6.06 -23.23 12.38
C GLY A 253 -5.29 -21.95 12.04
N ALA A 254 -5.67 -20.81 12.62
CA ALA A 254 -4.95 -19.53 12.51
C ALA A 254 -3.44 -19.68 12.78
N VAL A 255 -3.09 -20.59 13.70
CA VAL A 255 -1.71 -21.08 13.86
C VAL A 255 -1.69 -22.60 13.67
N THR A 256 -0.74 -23.09 12.90
CA THR A 256 -0.53 -24.51 12.62
C THR A 256 0.93 -24.87 12.88
N ILE A 257 1.17 -25.80 13.80
CA ILE A 257 2.52 -26.34 14.08
C ILE A 257 2.51 -27.84 13.81
N HIS A 258 3.20 -28.26 12.76
CA HIS A 258 3.26 -29.67 12.33
C HIS A 258 4.65 -30.25 12.53
N GLY A 259 4.71 -31.59 12.54
CA GLY A 259 5.96 -32.34 12.51
C GLY A 259 6.65 -32.46 13.87
N ASN A 260 7.94 -32.83 13.90
CA ASN A 260 8.77 -32.72 15.10
C ASN A 260 9.65 -31.45 15.04
N ASN A 261 9.73 -30.69 16.14
CA ASN A 261 10.43 -29.40 16.20
C ASN A 261 11.28 -29.35 17.48
N PRO A 262 12.47 -29.97 17.49
CA PRO A 262 13.32 -29.99 18.67
C PRO A 262 13.73 -28.56 19.07
N GLY A 263 13.42 -28.18 20.30
CA GLY A 263 13.64 -26.82 20.84
C GLY A 263 12.40 -25.92 20.89
N GLY A 264 11.22 -26.42 20.47
CA GLY A 264 9.99 -25.65 20.33
C GLY A 264 9.80 -25.18 18.89
N GLY A 265 8.67 -25.53 18.28
CA GLY A 265 8.35 -25.08 16.92
C GLY A 265 8.17 -23.56 16.88
N LEU A 266 7.48 -23.02 17.88
CA LEU A 266 7.35 -21.59 18.09
C LEU A 266 7.95 -21.20 19.44
N LYS A 267 8.84 -20.20 19.43
CA LYS A 267 9.46 -19.66 20.62
C LYS A 267 9.18 -18.16 20.71
N ALA A 268 8.35 -17.73 21.65
CA ALA A 268 8.13 -16.30 21.91
C ALA A 268 9.00 -15.89 23.12
N LEU A 269 10.11 -15.21 22.83
CA LEU A 269 11.24 -15.07 23.75
C LEU A 269 11.12 -13.90 24.73
N THR A 270 10.21 -12.97 24.51
CA THR A 270 10.10 -11.77 25.35
C THR A 270 8.66 -11.50 25.75
N THR A 271 8.49 -11.06 27.00
CA THR A 271 7.33 -10.27 27.40
C THR A 271 7.44 -8.97 26.59
N PRO A 272 6.60 -8.80 25.56
CA PRO A 272 5.18 -9.17 25.57
C PRO A 272 4.76 -10.23 24.52
N GLY A 273 4.00 -11.20 25.01
CA GLY A 273 2.90 -12.01 24.44
C GLY A 273 2.92 -12.61 23.02
N PHE A 274 2.39 -13.83 22.97
CA PHE A 274 1.74 -14.41 21.79
C PHE A 274 0.24 -14.07 21.81
N TYR A 275 -0.22 -13.31 20.81
CA TYR A 275 -1.58 -12.81 20.69
C TYR A 275 -2.30 -13.40 19.47
N MET A 276 -3.56 -13.77 19.64
CA MET A 276 -4.42 -14.25 18.55
C MET A 276 -5.74 -13.51 18.52
N LEU A 277 -6.27 -13.23 17.33
CA LEU A 277 -7.58 -12.62 17.18
C LEU A 277 -8.67 -13.57 17.70
N THR A 278 -9.62 -13.04 18.47
CA THR A 278 -10.78 -13.83 18.97
C THR A 278 -11.49 -14.53 17.81
N GLY A 279 -11.70 -15.85 17.96
CA GLY A 279 -12.25 -16.73 16.92
C GLY A 279 -11.20 -17.55 16.16
N GLY A 280 -9.91 -17.22 16.29
CA GLY A 280 -8.82 -18.05 15.78
C GLY A 280 -8.53 -19.26 16.68
N THR A 281 -8.10 -20.37 16.10
CA THR A 281 -7.64 -21.55 16.85
C THR A 281 -6.20 -21.91 16.49
N CYS A 282 -5.51 -22.64 17.37
CA CYS A 282 -4.22 -23.23 17.04
C CYS A 282 -4.29 -24.76 16.95
N VAL A 283 -3.77 -25.31 15.86
CA VAL A 283 -3.57 -26.74 15.65
C VAL A 283 -2.11 -27.10 15.92
N GLY A 284 -1.86 -28.10 16.76
CA GLY A 284 -0.50 -28.56 17.08
C GLY A 284 0.25 -27.71 18.11
N CYS A 285 -0.40 -26.76 18.78
CA CYS A 285 0.15 -25.93 19.86
C CYS A 285 0.31 -26.67 21.23
N GLY A 286 0.52 -27.98 21.22
CA GLY A 286 0.66 -28.78 22.44
C GLY A 286 1.90 -28.41 23.28
N VAL A 287 2.00 -29.02 24.47
CA VAL A 287 3.14 -28.84 25.37
C VAL A 287 4.46 -29.16 24.66
N GLY A 288 5.46 -28.29 24.80
CA GLY A 288 6.77 -28.43 24.14
C GLY A 288 6.84 -27.97 22.68
N LYS A 289 5.70 -27.67 22.02
CA LYS A 289 5.67 -27.06 20.67
C LYS A 289 5.73 -25.54 20.70
N ILE A 290 5.17 -24.95 21.75
CA ILE A 290 5.35 -23.54 22.08
C ILE A 290 6.24 -23.43 23.32
N THR A 291 7.29 -22.62 23.23
CA THR A 291 8.14 -22.26 24.36
C THR A 291 8.14 -20.74 24.56
N CYS A 292 7.60 -20.27 25.68
CA CYS A 292 7.62 -18.88 26.11
C CYS A 292 8.32 -18.78 27.48
N GLN A 293 9.12 -17.74 27.70
CA GLN A 293 9.93 -17.63 28.92
C GLN A 293 9.60 -16.33 29.70
N PRO A 294 9.23 -16.40 31.00
CA PRO A 294 9.00 -17.58 31.83
C PRO A 294 7.51 -18.02 31.88
N GLY A 295 7.23 -19.24 31.41
CA GLY A 295 5.91 -19.90 31.50
C GLY A 295 4.99 -19.54 30.33
N CYS A 296 4.38 -20.55 29.70
CA CYS A 296 3.42 -20.35 28.61
C CYS A 296 2.01 -20.19 29.18
N PRO A 297 1.44 -18.97 29.33
CA PRO A 297 -0.01 -18.85 29.24
C PRO A 297 -0.44 -19.24 27.81
N PRO A 298 -1.68 -19.70 27.62
CA PRO A 298 -2.26 -19.82 26.28
C PRO A 298 -2.13 -18.50 25.51
N PRO A 299 -2.19 -18.53 24.17
CA PRO A 299 -2.34 -17.33 23.35
C PRO A 299 -3.32 -16.35 24.00
N THR A 300 -2.90 -15.11 24.17
CA THR A 300 -3.80 -14.07 24.66
C THR A 300 -4.72 -13.65 23.52
N PHE A 301 -6.02 -13.83 23.70
CA PHE A 301 -6.98 -13.44 22.68
C PHE A 301 -7.23 -11.93 22.73
N TYR A 302 -7.32 -11.30 21.56
CA TYR A 302 -7.60 -9.87 21.44
C TYR A 302 -8.70 -9.58 20.41
N SER A 303 -9.32 -8.42 20.55
CA SER A 303 -10.33 -7.86 19.63
C SER A 303 -10.39 -6.33 19.85
N PRO A 304 -10.64 -5.50 18.82
CA PRO A 304 -10.84 -5.87 17.41
C PRO A 304 -9.53 -6.21 16.69
N ALA A 305 -9.64 -6.71 15.45
CA ALA A 305 -8.50 -6.97 14.58
C ALA A 305 -7.63 -5.71 14.41
N TYR A 306 -6.31 -5.90 14.38
CA TYR A 306 -5.39 -4.81 14.09
C TYR A 306 -5.48 -4.44 12.62
N LEU A 307 -5.43 -3.14 12.34
CA LEU A 307 -5.26 -2.68 10.97
C LEU A 307 -3.79 -2.79 10.61
N ASP A 308 -3.52 -3.03 9.33
CA ASP A 308 -2.16 -3.00 8.82
C ASP A 308 -1.53 -1.61 9.12
N PRO A 309 -0.45 -1.57 9.92
CA PRO A 309 0.17 -0.31 10.34
C PRO A 309 0.89 0.41 9.19
N LEU A 310 1.16 -0.31 8.09
CA LEU A 310 1.89 0.20 6.92
C LEU A 310 0.99 0.40 5.70
N ARG A 311 -0.33 0.24 5.84
CA ARG A 311 -1.31 0.33 4.75
C ARG A 311 -1.29 1.65 3.97
N PHE A 312 -0.88 2.75 4.60
CA PHE A 312 -0.79 4.07 3.98
C PHE A 312 0.59 4.38 3.41
N MET A 313 1.52 3.43 3.46
CA MET A 313 2.84 3.64 2.89
C MET A 313 2.73 3.73 1.37
N THR A 314 3.16 4.85 0.81
CA THR A 314 3.19 5.07 -0.63
C THR A 314 4.30 4.23 -1.24
N ALA A 315 4.07 3.65 -2.42
CA ALA A 315 5.12 3.00 -3.20
C ALA A 315 6.17 4.03 -3.64
N PRO A 316 7.47 3.69 -3.63
CA PRO A 316 8.50 4.56 -4.20
C PRO A 316 8.30 4.67 -5.71
N THR A 317 8.40 5.89 -6.22
CA THR A 317 8.38 6.19 -7.65
C THR A 317 9.80 6.52 -8.11
N GLY A 318 10.18 6.03 -9.28
CA GLY A 318 11.47 6.35 -9.89
C GLY A 318 11.47 5.99 -11.36
N THR A 319 12.30 6.68 -12.14
CA THR A 319 12.50 6.42 -13.58
C THR A 319 13.96 6.12 -13.91
N THR A 320 14.91 6.46 -13.03
CA THR A 320 16.33 6.18 -13.21
C THR A 320 16.55 4.66 -13.30
N PRO A 321 17.12 4.15 -14.40
CA PRO A 321 17.43 2.73 -14.52
C PRO A 321 18.47 2.30 -13.49
N GLY A 322 18.20 1.17 -12.81
CA GLY A 322 19.23 0.48 -12.02
C GLY A 322 20.13 -0.35 -12.95
N SER A 323 21.33 -0.67 -12.49
CA SER A 323 22.27 -1.53 -13.21
C SER A 323 22.92 -2.53 -12.28
N CYS A 324 23.15 -3.75 -12.76
CA CYS A 324 23.94 -4.76 -12.06
C CYS A 324 25.04 -5.26 -13.00
N SER A 325 26.28 -4.86 -12.74
CA SER A 325 27.44 -5.21 -13.56
C SER A 325 28.66 -5.41 -12.69
N GLY A 326 29.48 -6.43 -12.98
CA GLY A 326 30.73 -6.67 -12.26
C GLY A 326 30.53 -6.90 -10.76
N SER A 327 29.53 -7.70 -10.38
CA SER A 327 29.21 -8.00 -8.97
C SER A 327 28.80 -6.80 -8.12
N VAL A 328 28.44 -5.68 -8.73
CA VAL A 328 27.89 -4.52 -8.02
C VAL A 328 26.59 -4.09 -8.70
N CYS A 329 25.57 -3.82 -7.89
CA CYS A 329 24.31 -3.27 -8.33
C CYS A 329 24.12 -1.84 -7.81
N THR A 330 23.55 -0.99 -8.64
CA THR A 330 23.16 0.37 -8.30
C THR A 330 21.64 0.46 -8.09
N PRO A 331 21.16 1.32 -7.19
CA PRO A 331 19.73 1.53 -6.99
C PRO A 331 19.08 2.13 -8.25
N GLY A 332 17.78 1.93 -8.39
CA GLY A 332 17.01 2.37 -9.56
C GLY A 332 15.96 1.35 -9.97
N VAL A 333 15.43 1.53 -11.19
CA VAL A 333 14.37 0.71 -11.77
C VAL A 333 14.94 -0.47 -12.55
N TYR A 334 14.49 -1.67 -12.20
CA TYR A 334 14.79 -2.93 -12.88
C TYR A 334 13.52 -3.41 -13.58
N ASN A 335 13.50 -3.31 -14.92
CA ASN A 335 12.32 -3.70 -15.72
C ASN A 335 12.18 -5.22 -15.86
N GLY A 336 13.29 -5.95 -15.89
CA GLY A 336 13.33 -7.42 -15.87
C GLY A 336 13.54 -7.99 -14.46
N THR A 337 13.47 -9.31 -14.34
CA THR A 337 13.78 -10.01 -13.09
C THR A 337 15.26 -9.84 -12.76
N LEU A 338 15.55 -9.24 -11.61
CA LEU A 338 16.93 -9.11 -11.14
C LEU A 338 17.46 -10.49 -10.71
N SER A 339 18.43 -11.02 -11.44
CA SER A 339 18.98 -12.35 -11.19
C SER A 339 20.40 -12.26 -10.63
N ILE A 340 20.59 -12.74 -9.40
CA ILE A 340 21.87 -12.76 -8.71
C ILE A 340 22.43 -14.18 -8.79
N THR A 341 23.43 -14.37 -9.63
CA THR A 341 24.05 -15.68 -9.90
C THR A 341 25.44 -15.82 -9.28
N THR A 342 26.07 -14.70 -8.91
CA THR A 342 27.40 -14.62 -8.31
C THR A 342 27.36 -13.71 -7.09
N ASN A 343 28.46 -13.67 -6.33
CA ASN A 343 28.62 -12.72 -5.24
C ASN A 343 28.37 -11.30 -5.75
N THR A 344 27.43 -10.60 -5.14
CA THR A 344 26.96 -9.28 -5.59
C THR A 344 26.76 -8.35 -4.40
N THR A 345 27.20 -7.11 -4.54
CA THR A 345 27.00 -6.03 -3.56
C THR A 345 25.98 -5.04 -4.10
N LEU A 346 24.97 -4.71 -3.29
CA LEU A 346 24.01 -3.64 -3.55
C LEU A 346 24.53 -2.34 -2.94
N ASN A 347 24.69 -1.29 -3.75
CA ASN A 347 24.92 0.06 -3.25
C ASN A 347 23.69 0.57 -2.48
N PRO A 348 23.86 1.46 -1.48
CA PRO A 348 22.74 2.02 -0.72
C PRO A 348 21.70 2.69 -1.63
N GLY A 349 20.41 2.51 -1.31
CA GLY A 349 19.30 3.11 -2.04
C GLY A 349 18.13 2.16 -2.31
N ILE A 350 17.18 2.64 -3.12
CA ILE A 350 15.93 1.93 -3.42
C ILE A 350 16.05 1.19 -4.76
N TYR A 351 15.76 -0.11 -4.74
CA TYR A 351 15.71 -0.99 -5.91
C TYR A 351 14.25 -1.25 -6.25
N ILE A 352 13.76 -0.67 -7.34
CA ILE A 352 12.39 -0.81 -7.82
C ILE A 352 12.36 -2.00 -8.80
N LEU A 353 11.88 -3.14 -8.32
CA LEU A 353 11.84 -4.40 -9.06
C LEU A 353 10.47 -4.57 -9.71
N LYS A 354 10.37 -4.39 -11.03
CA LYS A 354 9.10 -4.54 -11.76
C LYS A 354 8.73 -5.99 -12.08
N SER A 355 9.70 -6.90 -11.99
CA SER A 355 9.52 -8.32 -12.31
C SER A 355 10.19 -9.23 -11.27
N GLY A 356 10.23 -8.79 -10.02
CA GLY A 356 10.81 -9.53 -8.91
C GLY A 356 12.32 -9.69 -8.98
N MET A 357 12.83 -10.62 -8.17
CA MET A 357 14.24 -10.99 -8.18
C MET A 357 14.44 -12.46 -7.82
N THR A 358 15.54 -13.02 -8.30
CA THR A 358 16.00 -14.36 -7.90
C THR A 358 17.45 -14.29 -7.46
N VAL A 359 17.75 -14.84 -6.28
CA VAL A 359 19.12 -15.13 -5.83
C VAL A 359 19.33 -16.63 -5.94
N ASN A 360 20.30 -17.04 -6.75
CA ASN A 360 20.61 -18.45 -6.97
C ASN A 360 21.29 -19.08 -5.76
N ALA A 361 21.16 -20.40 -5.64
CA ALA A 361 21.84 -21.17 -4.61
C ALA A 361 23.36 -20.95 -4.70
N GLY A 362 24.02 -20.73 -3.56
CA GLY A 362 25.47 -20.50 -3.50
C GLY A 362 25.94 -19.09 -3.87
N ALA A 363 25.06 -18.20 -4.34
CA ALA A 363 25.41 -16.80 -4.54
C ALA A 363 25.38 -16.02 -3.21
N SER A 364 26.29 -15.05 -3.06
CA SER A 364 26.24 -14.09 -1.95
C SER A 364 25.59 -12.77 -2.38
N LEU A 365 24.72 -12.20 -1.56
CA LEU A 365 24.16 -10.86 -1.78
C LEU A 365 24.36 -10.02 -0.52
N THR A 366 25.08 -8.90 -0.65
CA THR A 366 25.37 -7.99 0.46
C THR A 366 24.90 -6.58 0.15
N GLY A 367 24.57 -5.78 1.16
CA GLY A 367 24.15 -4.39 0.94
C GLY A 367 23.73 -3.70 2.22
N THR A 368 24.15 -2.44 2.39
CA THR A 368 23.83 -1.63 3.57
C THR A 368 23.01 -0.43 3.15
N GLY A 369 21.95 -0.11 3.89
CA GLY A 369 21.09 1.03 3.58
C GLY A 369 20.28 0.83 2.30
N VAL A 370 19.81 -0.40 2.06
CA VAL A 370 19.06 -0.77 0.86
C VAL A 370 17.59 -1.00 1.14
N MET A 371 16.75 -0.79 0.13
CA MET A 371 15.36 -1.19 0.15
C MET A 371 15.01 -1.88 -1.17
N LEU A 372 14.46 -3.09 -1.08
CA LEU A 372 13.95 -3.86 -2.20
C LEU A 372 12.44 -3.62 -2.32
N PHE A 373 12.03 -2.79 -3.27
CA PHE A 373 10.62 -2.58 -3.59
C PHE A 373 10.17 -3.55 -4.69
N ASN A 374 9.43 -4.59 -4.31
CA ASN A 374 8.95 -5.62 -5.21
C ASN A 374 7.59 -5.24 -5.83
N GLN A 375 7.62 -4.41 -6.89
CA GLN A 375 6.40 -3.88 -7.50
C GLN A 375 5.52 -4.96 -8.13
N ALA A 376 6.11 -5.96 -8.79
CA ALA A 376 5.41 -7.10 -9.38
C ALA A 376 6.37 -8.29 -9.55
N GLY A 377 5.82 -9.49 -9.68
CA GLY A 377 6.58 -10.74 -9.79
C GLY A 377 7.00 -11.32 -8.43
N SER A 378 7.44 -12.59 -8.45
CA SER A 378 7.92 -13.29 -7.25
C SER A 378 9.34 -12.89 -6.88
N MET A 379 9.64 -12.93 -5.59
CA MET A 379 11.00 -12.73 -5.09
C MET A 379 11.48 -14.02 -4.39
N THR A 380 12.58 -14.58 -4.87
CA THR A 380 13.08 -15.90 -4.44
C THR A 380 14.55 -15.84 -4.10
N PHE A 381 14.90 -16.20 -2.88
CA PHE A 381 16.28 -16.38 -2.42
C PHE A 381 16.51 -17.86 -2.21
N ASN A 382 17.16 -18.56 -3.14
CA ASN A 382 17.30 -20.01 -3.07
C ASN A 382 18.20 -20.46 -1.90
N GLY A 383 18.05 -21.73 -1.50
CA GLY A 383 18.82 -22.31 -0.40
C GLY A 383 20.34 -22.25 -0.65
N ASN A 384 21.13 -22.15 0.42
CA ASN A 384 22.59 -21.96 0.41
C ASN A 384 23.08 -20.63 -0.17
N ALA A 385 22.20 -19.66 -0.47
CA ALA A 385 22.62 -18.28 -0.73
C ALA A 385 23.01 -17.60 0.59
N THR A 386 24.11 -16.83 0.58
CA THR A 386 24.54 -16.01 1.74
C THR A 386 23.99 -14.61 1.60
N ILE A 387 23.11 -14.19 2.52
CA ILE A 387 22.44 -12.89 2.44
C ILE A 387 22.86 -12.05 3.65
N ASN A 388 23.33 -10.83 3.39
CA ASN A 388 23.63 -9.82 4.42
C ASN A 388 23.12 -8.47 3.94
N LEU A 389 21.84 -8.19 4.15
CA LEU A 389 21.21 -6.95 3.74
C LEU A 389 20.73 -6.17 4.95
N SER A 390 20.97 -4.86 4.98
CA SER A 390 20.40 -3.96 5.98
C SER A 390 19.64 -2.80 5.36
N SER A 391 18.51 -2.49 5.99
CA SER A 391 17.65 -1.38 5.62
C SER A 391 18.27 -0.02 5.94
N SER A 392 17.84 1.02 5.24
CA SER A 392 18.20 2.40 5.54
C SER A 392 17.78 2.78 6.96
N GLN A 393 18.73 3.30 7.74
CA GLN A 393 18.49 3.86 9.08
C GLN A 393 18.50 5.40 9.09
N VAL A 394 18.59 6.02 7.90
CA VAL A 394 18.72 7.47 7.75
C VAL A 394 17.47 8.17 8.29
N ALA A 395 17.67 9.17 9.16
CA ALA A 395 16.58 9.96 9.70
C ALA A 395 15.89 10.77 8.59
N GLY A 396 14.55 10.79 8.59
CA GLY A 396 13.76 11.45 7.55
C GLY A 396 13.49 10.61 6.29
N ASP A 397 14.09 9.42 6.17
CA ASP A 397 13.74 8.47 5.12
C ASP A 397 12.32 7.89 5.39
N PRO A 398 11.33 8.04 4.49
CA PRO A 398 10.00 7.43 4.64
C PRO A 398 10.03 5.91 4.81
N TYR A 399 11.06 5.27 4.24
CA TYR A 399 11.21 3.82 4.24
C TYR A 399 12.20 3.34 5.29
N LYS A 400 12.58 4.21 6.24
CA LYS A 400 13.49 3.86 7.34
C LYS A 400 13.08 2.54 7.99
N GLY A 401 14.04 1.62 8.09
CA GLY A 401 13.88 0.31 8.71
C GLY A 401 13.17 -0.73 7.83
N ILE A 402 12.71 -0.39 6.61
CA ILE A 402 12.10 -1.36 5.71
C ILE A 402 13.15 -1.89 4.74
N LEU A 403 13.31 -3.21 4.73
CA LEU A 403 14.23 -3.88 3.83
C LEU A 403 13.51 -4.37 2.57
N ILE A 404 12.33 -4.98 2.74
CA ILE A 404 11.51 -5.48 1.63
C ILE A 404 10.13 -4.85 1.74
N PHE A 405 9.68 -4.21 0.66
CA PHE A 405 8.32 -3.73 0.50
C PHE A 405 7.72 -4.30 -0.78
N GLN A 406 6.72 -5.15 -0.63
CA GLN A 406 5.82 -5.56 -1.70
C GLN A 406 4.47 -4.85 -1.51
N PRO A 407 3.94 -4.10 -2.49
CA PRO A 407 2.67 -3.40 -2.36
C PRO A 407 1.49 -4.39 -2.36
N SER A 408 0.33 -3.94 -1.89
CA SER A 408 -0.91 -4.74 -1.88
C SER A 408 -1.40 -5.12 -3.28
N SER A 409 -0.96 -4.41 -4.32
CA SER A 409 -1.23 -4.75 -5.72
C SER A 409 -0.42 -5.94 -6.23
N ASN A 410 0.66 -6.34 -5.53
CA ASN A 410 1.45 -7.51 -5.88
C ASN A 410 1.14 -8.67 -4.95
N SER A 411 0.40 -9.65 -5.46
CA SER A 411 0.06 -10.88 -4.73
C SER A 411 1.05 -12.03 -4.92
N SER A 412 2.15 -11.82 -5.65
CA SER A 412 3.13 -12.86 -5.93
C SER A 412 3.78 -13.38 -4.64
N ALA A 413 4.18 -14.66 -4.62
CA ALA A 413 4.82 -15.27 -3.47
C ALA A 413 6.21 -14.68 -3.20
N LEU A 414 6.56 -14.61 -1.90
CA LEU A 414 7.88 -14.23 -1.42
C LEU A 414 8.54 -15.43 -0.74
N LYS A 415 9.73 -15.82 -1.21
CA LYS A 415 10.47 -16.97 -0.68
C LYS A 415 11.87 -16.55 -0.24
N LEU A 416 12.07 -16.47 1.08
CA LEU A 416 13.33 -16.09 1.72
C LEU A 416 13.98 -17.36 2.27
N SER A 417 14.83 -18.01 1.47
CA SER A 417 15.47 -19.29 1.84
C SER A 417 17.00 -19.28 1.97
N GLY A 418 17.65 -18.12 1.79
CA GLY A 418 19.10 -17.97 2.05
C GLY A 418 19.44 -17.77 3.54
N GLY A 419 20.69 -18.07 3.92
CA GLY A 419 21.34 -17.87 5.24
C GLY A 419 22.82 -18.25 5.13
N VAL A 420 23.80 -17.52 5.69
CA VAL A 420 24.02 -17.23 7.13
C VAL A 420 24.82 -15.92 7.33
N SER A 421 24.46 -15.11 8.34
CA SER A 421 25.40 -14.62 9.37
C SER A 421 24.62 -14.40 10.66
N VAL A 422 25.23 -14.79 11.79
CA VAL A 422 24.68 -14.66 13.15
C VAL A 422 25.01 -13.31 13.79
N ASN A 423 25.69 -12.42 13.06
CA ASN A 423 25.91 -11.00 13.34
C ASN A 423 26.75 -10.39 12.18
N PRO A 424 26.25 -9.45 11.34
CA PRO A 424 24.93 -8.84 11.36
C PRO A 424 23.82 -9.78 10.82
N ALA A 425 22.55 -9.45 11.09
CA ALA A 425 21.39 -10.23 10.66
C ALA A 425 21.31 -10.39 9.13
N ALA A 426 20.84 -11.56 8.66
CA ALA A 426 20.74 -11.86 7.23
C ALA A 426 19.80 -10.89 6.48
N PHE A 427 18.68 -10.52 7.12
CA PHE A 427 17.73 -9.52 6.65
C PHE A 427 17.49 -8.49 7.76
N ASP A 428 18.41 -7.54 7.90
CA ASP A 428 18.33 -6.48 8.91
C ASP A 428 17.34 -5.37 8.50
N GLY A 429 16.05 -5.68 8.61
CA GLY A 429 14.95 -4.75 8.42
C GLY A 429 13.59 -5.43 8.34
N VAL A 430 12.54 -4.61 8.19
CA VAL A 430 11.16 -5.05 8.10
C VAL A 430 10.90 -5.65 6.72
N VAL A 431 10.23 -6.81 6.69
CA VAL A 431 9.65 -7.41 5.49
C VAL A 431 8.15 -7.14 5.50
N TYR A 432 7.69 -6.29 4.58
CA TYR A 432 6.29 -5.89 4.44
C TYR A 432 5.73 -6.39 3.10
N ALA A 433 4.80 -7.33 3.17
CA ALA A 433 4.17 -7.97 2.00
C ALA A 433 2.71 -8.31 2.30
N PRO A 434 1.83 -7.28 2.38
CA PRO A 434 0.49 -7.41 2.93
C PRO A 434 -0.49 -8.19 2.05
N ALA A 435 -0.18 -8.43 0.77
CA ALA A 435 -1.03 -9.16 -0.16
C ALA A 435 -0.35 -10.38 -0.80
N ALA A 436 0.90 -10.69 -0.42
CA ALA A 436 1.57 -11.89 -0.91
C ALA A 436 0.76 -13.13 -0.55
N THR A 437 0.46 -14.01 -1.51
CA THR A 437 -0.32 -15.22 -1.25
C THR A 437 0.34 -16.12 -0.20
N SER A 438 1.67 -16.10 -0.15
CA SER A 438 2.46 -16.80 0.85
C SER A 438 3.82 -16.13 1.02
N ILE A 439 4.29 -16.04 2.26
CA ILE A 439 5.69 -15.73 2.55
C ILE A 439 6.37 -16.95 3.19
N THR A 440 7.33 -17.52 2.50
CA THR A 440 8.15 -18.61 3.03
C THR A 440 9.40 -18.03 3.67
N LEU A 441 9.59 -18.32 4.96
CA LEU A 441 10.74 -17.93 5.76
C LEU A 441 11.54 -19.17 6.13
N GLY A 442 12.75 -19.27 5.60
CA GLY A 442 13.63 -20.41 5.81
C GLY A 442 13.13 -21.68 5.12
N ILE A 443 14.02 -22.34 4.38
CA ILE A 443 13.85 -23.73 3.92
C ILE A 443 15.17 -24.47 4.14
N GLY A 444 15.14 -25.80 4.21
CA GLY A 444 16.35 -26.57 4.49
C GLY A 444 16.93 -26.22 5.87
N GLY A 445 18.25 -26.28 6.06
CA GLY A 445 18.92 -25.97 7.33
C GLY A 445 19.23 -24.47 7.55
N ALA A 446 18.50 -23.56 6.91
CA ALA A 446 18.80 -22.13 6.96
C ALA A 446 18.73 -21.56 8.39
N ASN A 447 19.66 -20.68 8.75
CA ASN A 447 19.63 -19.88 9.96
C ASN A 447 19.48 -18.40 9.57
N MET A 448 18.34 -17.81 9.91
CA MET A 448 17.91 -16.51 9.39
C MET A 448 17.49 -15.58 10.52
N HIS A 449 17.87 -14.31 10.43
CA HIS A 449 17.41 -13.25 11.31
C HIS A 449 16.73 -12.15 10.50
N VAL A 450 15.54 -11.73 10.92
CA VAL A 450 14.74 -10.67 10.30
C VAL A 450 14.30 -9.69 11.38
N ALA A 451 14.25 -8.38 11.13
CA ALA A 451 13.85 -7.45 12.19
C ALA A 451 12.35 -7.56 12.52
N ALA A 452 11.48 -7.59 11.50
CA ALA A 452 10.06 -7.82 11.67
C ALA A 452 9.39 -8.30 10.37
N VAL A 453 8.23 -8.94 10.47
CA VAL A 453 7.45 -9.42 9.32
C VAL A 453 5.99 -9.00 9.44
N ILE A 454 5.46 -8.40 8.38
CA ILE A 454 4.06 -7.98 8.25
C ILE A 454 3.54 -8.53 6.92
N ALA A 455 2.79 -9.63 6.96
CA ALA A 455 2.42 -10.36 5.76
C ALA A 455 1.20 -11.28 5.93
N GLN A 456 0.69 -11.77 4.79
CA GLN A 456 -0.26 -12.88 4.75
C GLN A 456 0.45 -14.23 4.70
N ASN A 457 -0.17 -15.22 5.34
CA ASN A 457 0.19 -16.64 5.26
C ASN A 457 1.71 -16.90 5.36
N ILE A 458 2.26 -16.69 6.56
CA ILE A 458 3.66 -16.92 6.89
C ILE A 458 3.91 -18.41 7.06
N ILE A 459 4.87 -18.95 6.32
CA ILE A 459 5.25 -20.35 6.35
C ILE A 459 6.73 -20.46 6.73
N VAL A 460 7.02 -21.18 7.81
CA VAL A 460 8.37 -21.56 8.21
C VAL A 460 8.52 -23.06 8.00
N GLN A 461 9.48 -23.50 7.19
CA GLN A 461 9.56 -24.92 6.79
C GLN A 461 10.99 -25.46 6.69
N GLY A 462 11.11 -26.78 6.54
CA GLY A 462 12.40 -27.48 6.49
C GLY A 462 12.99 -27.69 7.88
N ASN A 463 14.32 -27.59 7.98
CA ASN A 463 15.08 -27.68 9.24
C ASN A 463 15.56 -26.28 9.68
N SER A 464 14.80 -25.24 9.32
CA SER A 464 15.23 -23.86 9.43
C SER A 464 15.13 -23.34 10.86
N ARG A 465 15.94 -22.32 11.16
CA ARG A 465 15.90 -21.53 12.39
C ARG A 465 15.70 -20.08 11.97
N VAL A 466 14.51 -19.55 12.25
CA VAL A 466 14.16 -18.17 11.92
C VAL A 466 14.01 -17.41 13.22
N THR A 467 14.74 -16.32 13.37
CA THR A 467 14.61 -15.38 14.48
C THR A 467 14.06 -14.07 13.96
N LEU A 468 13.03 -13.56 14.61
CA LEU A 468 12.47 -12.25 14.37
C LEU A 468 12.75 -11.36 15.58
N GLY A 469 13.23 -10.13 15.34
CA GLY A 469 13.48 -9.12 16.37
C GLY A 469 14.88 -9.14 16.96
#